data_AF-A0A813LL54-F1
#
_entry.id   AF-A0A813LL54-F1
#
_cell.length_a   1.000
_cell.length_b   1.000
_cell.length_c   1.000
_cell.angle_alpha   90.00
_cell.angle_beta   90.00
_cell.angle_gamma   90.00
#
_symmetry.space_group_name_H-M   'P 1'
#
loop_
_entity.id
_entity.type
_entity.pdbx_description
1 polymer ?
#
loop_
_entity_poly.entity_id
_entity_poly.type
_entity_poly.pdbx_seq_one_letter_code
_entity_poly.pdbx_strand_id
1 'polypeptide(L)'
;SRAATRRGRRCIAHAAEFQSWDDEEESVNAGDDDEDADGSDGSGQRERYSHGISCGSWASIFQKEGFDWSQIAGRTEKGPKSNVALIIGYDGSNFKGLQQISNPSRISSRIQFSRVFATVESELELALLKAGAMLPSNFGNLEKLRWTRAGRTDAGVSAGCNVVTARLIVGDGETALDDLVERVNSFLPPEVLLHSAAVVTSRFSARDDGSRRSYRFFVPSFAVVPSIDAMRCALAAINCQDPRGLGFEELKTLEDLAGLRQARVSAETLRRLREALSCFEGTHYFANFANAGLGFQ
;
A
#
# COMPACT_ATOMS: atom_id res chain seq x y z
N SER A 1 41.24 25.06 17.71
CA SER A 1 41.46 23.94 16.78
C SER A 1 41.29 22.63 17.52
N ARG A 2 40.15 21.93 17.36
CA ARG A 2 39.98 20.56 17.84
C ARG A 2 39.24 19.76 16.78
N ALA A 3 39.87 18.64 16.44
CA ALA A 3 39.63 17.82 15.26
C ALA A 3 38.32 17.02 15.35
N ALA A 4 37.60 16.97 14.23
CA ALA A 4 36.43 16.13 14.01
C ALA A 4 36.87 14.74 13.54
N THR A 5 36.54 13.70 14.31
CA THR A 5 36.69 12.30 13.90
C THR A 5 35.37 11.81 13.28
N ARG A 6 35.29 11.87 11.94
CA ARG A 6 34.25 11.18 11.16
C ARG A 6 34.56 9.67 11.18
N ARG A 7 33.72 8.86 11.84
CA ARG A 7 33.67 7.41 11.63
C ARG A 7 32.66 7.11 10.52
N GLY A 8 33.14 6.49 9.45
CA GLY A 8 32.36 6.12 8.27
C GLY A 8 31.29 5.07 8.59
N ARG A 9 30.09 5.30 8.05
CA ARG A 9 29.03 4.29 7.94
C ARG A 9 29.25 3.51 6.65
N ARG A 10 29.44 2.20 6.75
CA ARG A 10 29.29 1.27 5.61
C ARG A 10 27.79 1.05 5.40
N CYS A 11 27.23 1.67 4.37
CA CYS A 11 25.95 1.25 3.81
C CYS A 11 26.22 0.06 2.91
N ILE A 12 25.58 -1.08 3.18
CA ILE A 12 25.51 -2.20 2.24
C ILE A 12 24.47 -1.78 1.19
N ALA A 13 24.94 -1.31 0.04
CA ALA A 13 24.11 -1.11 -1.14
C ALA A 13 24.05 -2.46 -1.88
N HIS A 14 22.88 -3.10 -1.89
CA HIS A 14 22.56 -4.08 -2.92
C HIS A 14 21.92 -3.31 -4.07
N ALA A 15 22.68 -3.15 -5.15
CA ALA A 15 22.14 -2.74 -6.44
C ALA A 15 21.28 -3.92 -6.96
N ALA A 16 19.99 -3.69 -7.16
CA ALA A 16 19.13 -4.61 -7.88
C ALA A 16 19.00 -4.11 -9.32
N GLU A 17 19.56 -4.88 -10.25
CA GLU A 17 19.36 -4.69 -11.69
C GLU A 17 17.89 -4.94 -12.05
N PHE A 18 17.30 -4.01 -12.81
CA PHE A 18 15.96 -4.12 -13.37
C PHE A 18 15.96 -5.21 -14.46
N GLN A 19 15.24 -6.32 -14.24
CA GLN A 19 14.82 -7.23 -15.30
C GLN A 19 13.29 -7.20 -15.37
N SER A 20 12.78 -6.81 -16.53
CA SER A 20 11.35 -6.84 -16.89
C SER A 20 10.90 -8.29 -17.05
N TRP A 21 9.80 -8.71 -16.42
CA TRP A 21 9.18 -10.01 -16.69
C TRP A 21 7.67 -9.93 -16.84
N ASP A 22 7.21 -10.74 -17.79
CA ASP A 22 5.86 -10.86 -18.33
C ASP A 22 4.87 -11.51 -17.34
N ASP A 23 3.67 -10.95 -17.28
CA ASP A 23 2.53 -11.49 -16.54
C ASP A 23 1.82 -12.56 -17.40
N GLU A 24 1.97 -13.84 -17.04
CA GLU A 24 1.01 -14.88 -17.43
C GLU A 24 0.01 -15.06 -16.28
N GLU A 25 -1.22 -14.54 -16.46
CA GLU A 25 -2.34 -14.75 -15.55
C GLU A 25 -2.80 -16.21 -15.60
N GLU A 26 -2.52 -16.97 -14.55
CA GLU A 26 -3.16 -18.27 -14.32
C GLU A 26 -4.43 -18.06 -13.47
N SER A 27 -5.59 -18.14 -14.12
CA SER A 27 -6.89 -18.03 -13.46
C SER A 27 -7.16 -19.27 -12.58
N VAL A 28 -7.21 -19.11 -11.26
CA VAL A 28 -7.66 -20.16 -10.35
C VAL A 28 -8.86 -19.67 -9.55
N ASN A 29 -10.04 -20.20 -9.89
CA ASN A 29 -11.28 -20.06 -9.12
C ASN A 29 -11.14 -20.80 -7.78
N ALA A 30 -11.48 -20.13 -6.68
CA ALA A 30 -11.82 -20.77 -5.42
C ALA A 30 -12.86 -19.89 -4.70
N GLY A 31 -14.02 -20.46 -4.39
CA GLY A 31 -15.05 -19.82 -3.59
C GLY A 31 -14.63 -19.76 -2.12
N ASP A 32 -14.94 -18.63 -1.49
CA ASP A 32 -14.72 -18.37 -0.07
C ASP A 32 -16.08 -18.52 0.64
N ASP A 33 -16.23 -19.55 1.47
CA ASP A 33 -17.34 -19.69 2.42
C ASP A 33 -16.82 -19.23 3.80
N ASP A 34 -17.18 -18.01 4.21
CA ASP A 34 -17.07 -17.55 5.60
C ASP A 34 -18.50 -17.23 6.09
N GLU A 35 -19.19 -18.22 6.67
CA GLU A 35 -20.46 -18.02 7.37
C GLU A 35 -20.21 -17.44 8.78
N ASP A 36 -20.57 -16.17 8.97
CA ASP A 36 -20.68 -15.54 10.30
C ASP A 36 -21.99 -15.99 10.99
N ALA A 37 -21.87 -16.87 11.99
CA ALA A 37 -22.99 -17.24 12.86
C ALA A 37 -23.04 -16.38 14.13
N ASP A 38 -24.07 -15.55 14.24
CA ASP A 38 -24.48 -14.82 15.44
C ASP A 38 -25.34 -15.72 16.36
N GLY A 39 -25.14 -15.67 17.69
CA GLY A 39 -26.01 -16.39 18.64
C GLY A 39 -25.44 -16.78 20.02
N SER A 40 -25.67 -15.90 21.00
CA SER A 40 -26.02 -16.12 22.43
C SER A 40 -25.40 -17.24 23.31
N ASP A 41 -24.88 -16.75 24.46
CA ASP A 41 -24.84 -17.30 25.84
C ASP A 41 -24.07 -18.61 26.14
N GLY A 42 -23.25 -18.56 27.19
CA GLY A 42 -22.48 -19.69 27.69
C GLY A 42 -21.12 -19.28 28.26
N SER A 43 -21.03 -19.27 29.59
CA SER A 43 -19.80 -19.10 30.36
C SER A 43 -18.74 -20.14 29.98
N GLY A 44 -17.78 -19.74 29.15
CA GLY A 44 -16.58 -20.50 28.81
C GLY A 44 -15.43 -19.52 28.58
N GLN A 45 -14.27 -19.82 29.16
CA GLN A 45 -13.06 -19.03 28.98
C GLN A 45 -12.77 -18.84 27.49
N ARG A 46 -12.93 -17.61 26.98
CA ARG A 46 -12.53 -17.25 25.62
C ARG A 46 -11.00 -17.28 25.54
N GLU A 47 -10.44 -18.43 25.20
CA GLU A 47 -9.14 -18.47 24.52
C GLU A 47 -9.31 -17.70 23.21
N ARG A 48 -8.94 -16.42 23.23
CA ARG A 48 -8.76 -15.63 22.01
C ARG A 48 -7.68 -16.33 21.21
N TYR A 49 -8.07 -16.98 20.11
CA TYR A 49 -7.15 -17.42 19.07
C TYR A 49 -6.18 -16.26 18.78
N SER A 50 -4.92 -16.40 19.22
CA SER A 50 -3.89 -15.46 18.79
C SER A 50 -3.56 -15.87 17.37
N HIS A 51 -4.14 -15.17 16.39
CA HIS A 51 -3.66 -15.29 15.01
C HIS A 51 -2.14 -15.10 15.05
N GLY A 52 -1.42 -16.04 14.43
CA GLY A 52 0.04 -16.09 14.45
C GLY A 52 0.68 -14.90 13.75
N ILE A 53 1.92 -15.07 13.30
CA ILE A 53 2.57 -14.06 12.47
C ILE A 53 1.86 -13.99 11.11
N SER A 54 1.45 -12.78 10.74
CA SER A 54 0.87 -12.44 9.43
C SER A 54 1.84 -12.83 8.31
N CYS A 55 1.35 -13.57 7.31
CA CYS A 55 2.18 -14.02 6.19
C CYS A 55 2.70 -12.87 5.32
N GLY A 56 1.98 -11.74 5.28
CA GLY A 56 2.41 -10.50 4.63
C GLY A 56 3.31 -9.60 5.47
N SER A 57 3.68 -10.01 6.69
CA SER A 57 4.64 -9.28 7.52
C SER A 57 6.07 -9.75 7.27
N TRP A 58 7.03 -8.82 7.40
CA TRP A 58 8.46 -9.13 7.45
C TRP A 58 8.82 -10.13 8.57
N ALA A 59 8.04 -10.20 9.65
CA ALA A 59 8.22 -11.21 10.69
C ALA A 59 8.12 -12.64 10.15
N SER A 60 7.25 -12.90 9.17
CA SER A 60 7.11 -14.22 8.56
C SER A 60 8.37 -14.62 7.81
N ILE A 61 8.99 -13.66 7.11
CA ILE A 61 10.24 -13.86 6.38
C ILE A 61 11.38 -14.13 7.35
N PHE A 62 11.55 -13.27 8.36
CA PHE A 62 12.59 -13.45 9.36
C PHE A 62 12.46 -14.78 10.10
N GLN A 63 11.25 -15.20 10.44
CA GLN A 63 11.02 -16.50 11.08
C GLN A 63 11.47 -17.67 10.19
N LYS A 64 11.16 -17.64 8.89
CA LYS A 64 11.59 -18.68 7.93
C LYS A 64 13.12 -18.72 7.78
N GLU A 65 13.77 -17.58 7.87
CA GLU A 65 15.24 -17.46 7.82
C GLU A 65 15.93 -17.76 9.15
N GLY A 66 15.17 -18.04 10.22
CA GLY A 66 15.73 -18.20 11.57
C GLY A 66 16.33 -16.91 12.14
N PHE A 67 15.93 -15.75 11.62
CA PHE A 67 16.40 -14.45 12.04
C PHE A 67 15.60 -13.94 13.24
N ASP A 68 16.31 -13.60 14.32
CA ASP A 68 15.71 -12.96 15.49
C ASP A 68 15.61 -11.44 15.30
N TRP A 69 14.40 -10.96 15.02
CA TRP A 69 14.13 -9.54 14.82
C TRP A 69 14.27 -8.68 16.09
N SER A 70 14.44 -9.27 17.27
CA SER A 70 14.79 -8.49 18.47
C SER A 70 16.11 -7.74 18.30
N GLN A 71 16.99 -8.24 17.41
CA GLN A 71 18.29 -7.64 17.09
C GLN A 71 18.20 -6.34 16.28
N ILE A 72 17.11 -6.15 15.51
CA ILE A 72 16.87 -4.94 14.72
C ILE A 72 15.82 -4.01 15.36
N ALA A 73 15.16 -4.47 16.42
CA ALA A 73 14.20 -3.67 17.14
C ALA A 73 14.88 -2.43 17.73
N GLY A 74 14.26 -1.28 17.53
CA GLY A 74 14.69 -0.07 18.22
C GLY A 74 14.58 -0.25 19.73
N ARG A 75 15.36 0.52 20.48
CA ARG A 75 15.14 0.61 21.92
C ARG A 75 13.70 1.09 22.14
N THR A 76 12.88 0.26 22.76
CA THR A 76 11.48 0.59 23.06
C THR A 76 11.41 1.91 23.82
N GLU A 77 10.56 2.81 23.33
CA GLU A 77 10.29 4.07 24.01
C GLU A 77 9.67 3.86 25.39
N LYS A 78 9.71 4.93 26.20
CA LYS A 78 9.04 4.96 27.50
C LYS A 78 7.62 5.48 27.36
N GLY A 79 6.81 5.22 28.39
CA GLY A 79 5.44 5.69 28.47
C GLY A 79 4.38 4.64 28.14
N PRO A 80 3.08 5.00 28.30
CA PRO A 80 1.98 4.09 28.05
C PRO A 80 1.73 3.87 26.56
N LYS A 81 1.09 2.75 26.22
CA LYS A 81 0.59 2.51 24.86
C LYS A 81 -0.64 3.38 24.57
N SER A 82 -0.51 4.28 23.62
CA SER A 82 -1.58 5.19 23.16
C SER A 82 -2.17 4.72 21.84
N ASN A 83 -3.44 5.03 21.59
CA ASN A 83 -4.00 4.87 20.24
C ASN A 83 -3.53 6.07 19.41
N VAL A 84 -2.89 5.82 18.28
CA VAL A 84 -2.25 6.87 17.47
C VAL A 84 -2.78 6.76 16.05
N ALA A 85 -3.22 7.87 15.49
CA ALA A 85 -3.46 8.03 14.07
C ALA A 85 -2.16 8.46 13.39
N LEU A 86 -1.77 7.73 12.35
CA LEU A 86 -0.59 7.96 11.51
C LEU A 86 -1.08 8.43 10.14
N ILE A 87 -0.66 9.62 9.73
CA ILE A 87 -1.00 10.20 8.44
C ILE A 87 0.15 9.92 7.49
N ILE A 88 -0.07 9.03 6.54
CA ILE A 88 0.96 8.52 5.63
C ILE A 88 0.69 8.93 4.18
N GLY A 89 1.76 9.15 3.43
CA GLY A 89 1.74 9.28 1.98
C GLY A 89 2.69 8.25 1.36
N TYR A 90 2.39 7.79 0.15
CA TYR A 90 3.22 6.82 -0.55
C TYR A 90 3.05 6.83 -2.07
N ASP A 91 4.14 6.58 -2.77
CA ASP A 91 4.15 6.15 -4.18
C ASP A 91 3.90 4.64 -4.22
N GLY A 92 2.75 4.25 -4.78
CA GLY A 92 2.28 2.86 -4.83
C GLY A 92 2.94 2.02 -5.91
N SER A 93 3.74 2.59 -6.81
CA SER A 93 4.22 1.94 -8.05
C SER A 93 4.94 0.61 -7.80
N ASN A 94 5.66 0.50 -6.69
CA ASN A 94 6.43 -0.70 -6.31
C ASN A 94 5.79 -1.51 -5.17
N PHE A 95 4.51 -1.25 -4.83
CA PHE A 95 3.82 -1.92 -3.73
C PHE A 95 2.64 -2.75 -4.23
N LYS A 96 2.39 -3.90 -3.59
CA LYS A 96 1.20 -4.74 -3.82
C LYS A 96 -0.04 -4.21 -3.06
N GLY A 97 -0.14 -2.89 -2.96
CA GLY A 97 -1.19 -2.18 -2.24
C GLY A 97 -0.81 -1.80 -0.82
N LEU A 98 -1.78 -1.21 -0.11
CA LEU A 98 -1.58 -0.81 1.28
C LEU A 98 -1.48 -2.01 2.20
N GLN A 99 -2.49 -2.88 2.14
CA GLN A 99 -2.76 -3.84 3.20
C GLN A 99 -1.83 -5.04 3.15
N GLN A 100 -1.30 -5.47 4.30
CA GLN A 100 -0.59 -6.75 4.41
C GLN A 100 -1.45 -7.90 3.86
N ILE A 101 -0.84 -8.73 3.01
CA ILE A 101 -1.48 -9.94 2.47
C ILE A 101 -1.74 -10.90 3.63
N SER A 102 -2.99 -11.30 3.82
CA SER A 102 -3.42 -12.19 4.90
C SER A 102 -3.58 -13.64 4.49
N ASN A 103 -3.72 -13.92 3.18
CA ASN A 103 -3.90 -15.28 2.66
C ASN A 103 -2.59 -15.79 2.03
N PRO A 104 -1.97 -16.87 2.58
CA PRO A 104 -0.78 -17.49 2.02
C PRO A 104 -0.94 -17.97 0.57
N SER A 105 -2.14 -18.30 0.10
CA SER A 105 -2.36 -18.72 -1.31
C SER A 105 -2.13 -17.59 -2.31
N ARG A 106 -2.27 -16.33 -1.88
CA ARG A 106 -2.00 -15.13 -2.69
C ARG A 106 -0.52 -14.78 -2.72
N ILE A 107 0.30 -15.48 -1.95
CA ILE A 107 1.75 -15.40 -1.97
C ILE A 107 2.21 -16.45 -2.99
N SER A 108 2.44 -16.02 -4.23
CA SER A 108 3.01 -16.91 -5.25
C SER A 108 4.30 -17.56 -4.70
N SER A 109 4.48 -18.86 -4.95
CA SER A 109 5.71 -19.60 -4.59
C SER A 109 6.97 -19.01 -5.24
N ARG A 110 6.80 -18.08 -6.20
CA ARG A 110 7.84 -17.27 -6.84
C ARG A 110 8.13 -15.93 -6.15
N ILE A 111 7.52 -15.61 -4.99
CA ILE A 111 8.00 -14.49 -4.17
C ILE A 111 9.39 -14.85 -3.65
N GLN A 112 10.39 -14.70 -4.51
CA GLN A 112 11.75 -14.44 -4.09
C GLN A 112 11.67 -13.13 -3.34
N PHE A 113 11.70 -13.24 -2.01
CA PHE A 113 12.29 -12.38 -0.98
C PHE A 113 12.92 -11.06 -1.45
N SER A 114 12.16 -10.27 -2.20
CA SER A 114 12.55 -9.01 -2.79
C SER A 114 11.51 -7.98 -2.35
N ARG A 115 11.97 -6.78 -2.03
CA ARG A 115 11.12 -5.63 -1.65
C ARG A 115 10.03 -5.31 -2.69
N VAL A 116 10.18 -5.83 -3.91
CA VAL A 116 9.25 -5.72 -5.05
C VAL A 116 7.83 -6.27 -4.74
N PHE A 117 7.67 -7.05 -3.68
CA PHE A 117 6.36 -7.60 -3.26
C PHE A 117 5.86 -7.09 -1.90
N ALA A 118 6.53 -6.09 -1.32
CA ALA A 118 6.10 -5.51 -0.05
C ALA A 118 4.77 -4.76 -0.20
N THR A 119 4.07 -4.66 0.92
CA THR A 119 2.92 -3.77 1.09
C THR A 119 3.37 -2.55 1.86
N VAL A 120 2.65 -1.44 1.75
CA VAL A 120 3.01 -0.23 2.49
C VAL A 120 2.97 -0.50 4.00
N GLU A 121 2.02 -1.32 4.47
CA GLU A 121 1.91 -1.67 5.87
C GLU A 121 3.03 -2.59 6.38
N SER A 122 3.57 -3.49 5.54
CA SER A 122 4.73 -4.28 5.95
C SER A 122 5.95 -3.38 6.20
N GLU A 123 6.19 -2.39 5.34
CA GLU A 123 7.28 -1.41 5.55
C GLU A 123 7.00 -0.51 6.77
N LEU A 124 5.76 -0.03 6.94
CA LEU A 124 5.39 0.81 8.08
C LEU A 124 5.51 0.04 9.42
N GLU A 125 5.07 -1.22 9.46
CA GLU A 125 5.22 -2.08 10.64
C GLU A 125 6.71 -2.27 11.01
N LEU A 126 7.55 -2.58 10.02
CA LEU A 126 8.99 -2.74 10.23
C LEU A 126 9.66 -1.44 10.69
N ALA A 127 9.28 -0.30 10.12
CA ALA A 127 9.79 1.00 10.51
C ALA A 127 9.38 1.36 11.96
N LEU A 128 8.14 1.06 12.34
CA LEU A 128 7.65 1.25 13.72
C LEU A 128 8.39 0.36 14.74
N LEU A 129 8.72 -0.90 14.38
CA LEU A 129 9.57 -1.77 15.18
C LEU A 129 10.97 -1.17 15.38
N LYS A 130 11.63 -0.78 14.28
CA LYS A 130 12.98 -0.20 14.29
C LYS A 130 13.04 1.15 15.01
N ALA A 131 11.95 1.92 14.95
CA ALA A 131 11.82 3.16 15.70
C ALA A 131 11.67 2.92 17.20
N GLY A 132 11.30 1.72 17.67
CA GLY A 132 11.00 1.46 19.08
C GLY A 132 9.59 1.89 19.49
N ALA A 133 8.69 2.07 18.52
CA ALA A 133 7.30 2.50 18.73
C ALA A 133 6.36 1.35 19.13
N MET A 134 6.85 0.10 19.10
CA MET A 134 6.12 -1.08 19.55
C MET A 134 7.03 -2.07 20.25
N LEU A 135 6.43 -3.02 20.99
CA LEU A 135 7.19 -4.12 21.58
C LEU A 135 7.57 -5.15 20.50
N PRO A 136 8.77 -5.75 20.55
CA PRO A 136 9.16 -6.81 19.61
C PRO A 136 8.20 -8.01 19.57
N SER A 137 7.49 -8.28 20.67
CA SER A 137 6.48 -9.35 20.79
C SER A 137 5.15 -9.06 20.07
N ASN A 138 4.95 -7.81 19.62
CA ASN A 138 3.81 -7.41 18.80
C ASN A 138 4.11 -7.50 17.29
N PHE A 139 5.39 -7.57 16.90
CA PHE A 139 5.77 -7.59 15.50
C PHE A 139 5.25 -8.84 14.79
N GLY A 140 4.73 -8.65 13.57
CA GLY A 140 4.09 -9.70 12.79
C GLY A 140 2.61 -9.86 13.09
N ASN A 141 2.04 -9.15 14.06
CA ASN A 141 0.62 -9.28 14.41
C ASN A 141 -0.01 -7.89 14.59
N LEU A 142 -0.63 -7.41 13.52
CA LEU A 142 -1.34 -6.13 13.50
C LEU A 142 -2.58 -6.09 14.42
N GLU A 143 -3.18 -7.24 14.75
CA GLU A 143 -4.31 -7.30 15.69
C GLU A 143 -3.88 -6.92 17.12
N LYS A 144 -2.69 -7.33 17.55
CA LYS A 144 -2.10 -6.91 18.84
C LYS A 144 -1.87 -5.41 18.92
N LEU A 145 -1.80 -4.73 17.78
CA LEU A 145 -1.70 -3.27 17.67
C LEU A 145 -3.07 -2.59 17.47
N ARG A 146 -4.18 -3.33 17.41
CA ARG A 146 -5.50 -2.78 17.04
C ARG A 146 -5.45 -1.96 15.75
N TRP A 147 -4.73 -2.48 14.76
CA TRP A 147 -4.45 -1.76 13.54
C TRP A 147 -5.70 -1.56 12.69
N THR A 148 -5.98 -0.33 12.27
CA THR A 148 -7.05 -0.04 11.30
C THR A 148 -6.55 0.92 10.23
N ARG A 149 -7.26 1.00 9.09
CA ARG A 149 -6.91 1.86 7.95
C ARG A 149 -8.14 2.50 7.35
N ALA A 150 -8.01 3.74 6.88
CA ALA A 150 -9.13 4.51 6.32
C ALA A 150 -9.57 4.03 4.93
N GLY A 151 -8.66 3.52 4.12
CA GLY A 151 -8.96 2.96 2.81
C GLY A 151 -7.88 1.97 2.38
N ARG A 152 -8.28 0.92 1.68
CA ARG A 152 -7.37 -0.05 1.05
C ARG A 152 -7.07 0.44 -0.36
N THR A 153 -5.80 0.64 -0.68
CA THR A 153 -5.37 0.92 -2.05
C THR A 153 -4.89 -0.37 -2.70
N ASP A 154 -5.26 -0.59 -3.95
CA ASP A 154 -4.81 -1.72 -4.75
C ASP A 154 -3.32 -1.59 -5.13
N ALA A 155 -2.76 -2.63 -5.72
CA ALA A 155 -1.38 -2.63 -6.21
C ALA A 155 -1.15 -1.48 -7.22
N GLY A 156 -0.01 -0.79 -7.08
CA GLY A 156 0.30 0.37 -7.93
C GLY A 156 -0.39 1.68 -7.54
N VAL A 157 -1.45 1.65 -6.72
CA VAL A 157 -2.21 2.86 -6.36
C VAL A 157 -1.47 3.66 -5.29
N SER A 158 -1.16 4.90 -5.62
CA SER A 158 -0.52 5.88 -4.71
C SER A 158 -1.52 6.56 -3.79
N ALA A 159 -1.03 7.11 -2.68
CA ALA A 159 -1.83 7.95 -1.78
C ALA A 159 -1.04 9.20 -1.35
N GLY A 160 -1.62 10.38 -1.53
CA GLY A 160 -1.08 11.61 -0.96
C GLY A 160 -1.39 11.79 0.53
N CYS A 161 -2.45 11.14 1.02
CA CYS A 161 -2.82 11.10 2.42
C CYS A 161 -3.72 9.89 2.67
N ASN A 162 -3.22 8.92 3.42
CA ASN A 162 -3.97 7.81 3.98
C ASN A 162 -3.77 7.81 5.50
N VAL A 163 -4.72 7.24 6.23
CA VAL A 163 -4.68 7.21 7.70
C VAL A 163 -4.71 5.78 8.18
N VAL A 164 -3.76 5.46 9.03
CA VAL A 164 -3.67 4.21 9.78
C VAL A 164 -3.80 4.52 11.26
N THR A 165 -4.45 3.66 12.05
CA THR A 165 -4.38 3.74 13.51
C THR A 165 -3.68 2.54 14.08
N ALA A 166 -2.87 2.74 15.13
CA ALA A 166 -2.22 1.66 15.86
C ALA A 166 -2.01 2.02 17.34
N ARG A 167 -1.95 0.99 18.19
CA ARG A 167 -1.56 1.09 19.61
C ARG A 167 -0.04 1.08 19.75
N LEU A 168 0.54 2.26 19.94
CA LEU A 168 1.98 2.49 19.92
C LEU A 168 2.49 3.11 21.22
N ILE A 169 3.79 2.97 21.45
CA ILE A 169 4.52 3.66 22.50
C ILE A 169 5.19 4.86 21.84
N VAL A 170 4.65 6.06 22.10
CA VAL A 170 5.08 7.29 21.42
C VAL A 170 6.39 7.82 22.01
N GLY A 171 6.53 7.72 23.33
CA GLY A 171 7.51 8.45 24.13
C GLY A 171 6.82 9.42 25.09
N ASP A 172 7.62 10.15 25.84
CA ASP A 172 7.18 11.18 26.78
C ASP A 172 7.68 12.56 26.31
N GLY A 173 6.95 13.63 26.64
CA GLY A 173 7.33 15.00 26.32
C GLY A 173 6.49 15.65 25.21
N GLU A 174 6.65 16.97 25.05
CA GLU A 174 5.83 17.78 24.13
C GLU A 174 6.13 17.47 22.66
N THR A 175 7.37 17.08 22.33
CA THR A 175 7.82 16.75 20.97
C THR A 175 7.66 15.28 20.61
N ALA A 176 7.13 14.44 21.51
CA ALA A 176 7.20 12.98 21.35
C ALA A 176 6.55 12.45 20.06
N LEU A 177 5.50 13.12 19.56
CA LEU A 177 4.87 12.78 18.28
C LEU A 177 5.73 13.18 17.09
N ASP A 178 6.39 14.34 17.12
CA ASP A 178 7.30 14.78 16.07
C ASP A 178 8.57 13.90 16.05
N ASP A 179 9.08 13.56 17.23
CA ASP A 179 10.22 12.64 17.39
C ASP A 179 9.87 11.22 16.92
N LEU A 180 8.63 10.77 17.10
CA LEU A 180 8.13 9.53 16.52
C LEU A 180 8.14 9.60 15.00
N VAL A 181 7.63 10.69 14.42
CA VAL A 181 7.58 10.89 12.97
C VAL A 181 8.98 10.88 12.37
N GLU A 182 9.93 11.62 12.95
CA GLU A 182 11.32 11.66 12.49
C GLU A 182 11.99 10.28 12.54
N ARG A 183 11.87 9.57 13.67
CA ARG A 183 12.46 8.23 13.82
C ARG A 183 11.87 7.24 12.83
N VAL A 184 10.54 7.19 12.67
CA VAL A 184 9.89 6.26 11.74
C VAL A 184 10.32 6.57 10.30
N ASN A 185 10.32 7.83 9.89
CA ASN A 185 10.78 8.24 8.56
C ASN A 185 12.25 7.85 8.29
N SER A 186 13.10 7.82 9.32
CA SER A 186 14.50 7.37 9.15
C SER A 186 14.65 5.89 8.77
N PHE A 187 13.60 5.09 8.97
CA PHE A 187 13.56 3.65 8.64
C PHE A 187 12.64 3.29 7.49
N LEU A 188 11.76 4.21 7.06
CA LEU A 188 10.90 4.02 5.91
C LEU A 188 11.71 4.07 4.60
N PRO A 189 11.28 3.33 3.56
CA PRO A 189 11.82 3.50 2.22
C PRO A 189 11.43 4.88 1.66
N PRO A 190 12.18 5.45 0.69
CA PRO A 190 11.95 6.80 0.17
C PRO A 190 10.56 6.98 -0.47
N GLU A 191 9.92 5.91 -0.91
CA GLU A 191 8.58 5.89 -1.50
C GLU A 191 7.45 6.05 -0.46
N VAL A 192 7.73 5.91 0.84
CA VAL A 192 6.75 5.99 1.93
C VAL A 192 7.15 7.08 2.92
N LEU A 193 6.20 7.93 3.27
CA LEU A 193 6.40 9.05 4.17
C LEU A 193 5.33 9.06 5.26
N LEU A 194 5.75 9.13 6.52
CA LEU A 194 4.89 9.49 7.62
C LEU A 194 4.88 11.03 7.72
N HIS A 195 3.76 11.65 7.33
CA HIS A 195 3.62 13.11 7.37
C HIS A 195 3.49 13.63 8.79
N SER A 196 2.67 12.97 9.61
CA SER A 196 2.40 13.38 10.99
C SER A 196 1.72 12.25 11.78
N ALA A 197 1.69 12.40 13.10
CA ALA A 197 1.01 11.49 14.01
C ALA A 197 0.19 12.27 15.04
N ALA A 198 -0.92 11.68 15.50
CA ALA A 198 -1.75 12.26 16.54
C ALA A 198 -2.22 11.19 17.53
N VAL A 199 -2.15 11.47 18.83
CA VAL A 199 -2.81 10.63 19.84
C VAL A 199 -4.33 10.84 19.70
N VAL A 200 -5.05 9.74 19.56
CA VAL A 200 -6.49 9.70 19.39
C VAL A 200 -7.15 8.90 20.51
N THR A 201 -8.47 9.03 20.65
CA THR A 201 -9.21 8.29 21.67
C THR A 201 -9.10 6.78 21.43
N SER A 202 -9.30 5.98 22.45
CA SER A 202 -9.23 4.51 22.34
C SER A 202 -10.28 3.89 21.42
N ARG A 203 -11.34 4.63 21.09
CA ARG A 203 -12.45 4.20 20.23
C ARG A 203 -12.27 4.61 18.77
N PHE A 204 -11.38 5.57 18.49
CA PHE A 204 -11.13 6.03 17.13
C PHE A 204 -10.56 4.90 16.27
N SER A 205 -11.16 4.72 15.09
CA SER A 205 -10.84 3.73 14.08
C SER A 205 -10.78 4.44 12.73
N ALA A 206 -9.62 4.44 12.07
CA ALA A 206 -9.49 5.06 10.75
C ALA A 206 -10.50 4.48 9.75
N ARG A 207 -10.84 3.18 9.88
CA ARG A 207 -11.81 2.50 9.01
C ARG A 207 -13.21 3.12 9.14
N ASP A 208 -13.67 3.32 10.36
CA ASP A 208 -15.06 3.64 10.66
C ASP A 208 -15.30 5.16 10.73
N ASP A 209 -14.33 5.91 11.26
CA ASP A 209 -14.37 7.36 11.35
C ASP A 209 -14.01 8.04 10.01
N GLY A 210 -13.40 7.31 9.07
CA GLY A 210 -13.06 7.75 7.72
C GLY A 210 -14.27 7.88 6.79
N SER A 211 -15.16 8.85 7.05
CA SER A 211 -16.45 8.98 6.34
C SER A 211 -16.38 9.43 4.88
N ARG A 212 -15.31 10.12 4.46
CA ARG A 212 -15.14 10.63 3.09
C ARG A 212 -13.73 10.36 2.60
N ARG A 213 -13.63 9.99 1.32
CA ARG A 213 -12.36 9.85 0.59
C ARG A 213 -12.41 10.71 -0.66
N SER A 214 -11.26 11.27 -1.04
CA SER A 214 -11.10 12.07 -2.26
C SER A 214 -9.95 11.47 -3.06
N TYR A 215 -10.24 11.05 -4.28
CA TYR A 215 -9.26 10.50 -5.21
C TYR A 215 -9.01 11.48 -6.35
N ARG A 216 -7.78 11.49 -6.87
CA ARG A 216 -7.41 12.23 -8.07
C ARG A 216 -6.74 11.28 -9.05
N PHE A 217 -7.32 11.19 -10.24
CA PHE A 217 -6.75 10.42 -11.35
C PHE A 217 -5.98 11.36 -12.26
N PHE A 218 -4.73 11.01 -12.54
CA PHE A 218 -3.92 11.67 -13.57
C PHE A 218 -4.04 10.84 -14.85
N VAL A 219 -4.66 11.42 -15.86
CA VAL A 219 -4.97 10.74 -17.11
C VAL A 219 -4.30 11.51 -18.26
N PRO A 220 -3.52 10.84 -19.14
CA PRO A 220 -2.95 11.48 -20.32
C PRO A 220 -4.03 12.07 -21.23
N SER A 221 -3.76 13.22 -21.86
CA SER A 221 -4.74 13.92 -22.72
C SER A 221 -5.25 13.05 -23.87
N PHE A 222 -4.41 12.16 -24.40
CA PHE A 222 -4.77 11.28 -25.50
C PHE A 222 -5.85 10.25 -25.14
N ALA A 223 -6.06 9.94 -23.85
CA ALA A 223 -7.07 8.99 -23.40
C ALA A 223 -8.49 9.57 -23.43
N VAL A 224 -8.62 10.90 -23.53
CA VAL A 224 -9.92 11.60 -23.52
C VAL A 224 -10.24 12.28 -24.87
N VAL A 225 -9.41 12.07 -25.89
CA VAL A 225 -9.64 12.57 -27.25
C VAL A 225 -9.67 11.40 -28.24
N PRO A 226 -10.20 11.59 -29.46
CA PRO A 226 -10.21 10.54 -30.48
C PRO A 226 -8.77 10.15 -30.90
N SER A 227 -8.23 9.11 -30.27
CA SER A 227 -6.86 8.62 -30.49
C SER A 227 -6.81 7.17 -30.98
N ILE A 228 -7.94 6.46 -30.96
CA ILE A 228 -8.02 5.02 -31.27
C ILE A 228 -7.56 4.73 -32.70
N ASP A 229 -7.98 5.52 -33.69
CA ASP A 229 -7.60 5.27 -35.08
C ASP A 229 -6.12 5.53 -35.34
N ALA A 230 -5.55 6.58 -34.73
CA ALA A 230 -4.12 6.85 -34.79
C ALA A 230 -3.30 5.71 -34.15
N MET A 231 -3.78 5.18 -33.00
CA MET A 231 -3.17 4.03 -32.34
C MET A 231 -3.25 2.75 -33.20
N ARG A 232 -4.40 2.49 -33.85
CA ARG A 232 -4.56 1.35 -34.78
C ARG A 232 -3.60 1.45 -35.96
N CYS A 233 -3.43 2.64 -36.54
CA CYS A 233 -2.46 2.85 -37.62
C CYS A 233 -1.01 2.63 -37.14
N ALA A 234 -0.65 3.11 -35.94
CA ALA A 234 0.68 2.91 -35.37
C ALA A 234 0.97 1.42 -35.09
N LEU A 235 0.01 0.69 -34.54
CA LEU A 235 0.11 -0.76 -34.32
C LEU A 235 0.32 -1.53 -35.63
N ALA A 236 -0.45 -1.19 -36.67
CA ALA A 236 -0.29 -1.79 -38.00
C ALA A 236 1.09 -1.51 -38.60
N ALA A 237 1.64 -0.30 -38.39
CA ALA A 237 2.96 0.08 -38.90
C ALA A 237 4.11 -0.74 -38.29
N ILE A 238 3.96 -1.23 -37.05
CA ILE A 238 4.93 -2.10 -36.38
C ILE A 238 4.55 -3.58 -36.45
N ASN A 239 3.53 -3.93 -37.24
CA ASN A 239 3.00 -5.30 -37.35
C ASN A 239 2.62 -5.93 -35.99
N CYS A 240 2.11 -5.11 -35.06
CA CYS A 240 1.66 -5.54 -33.74
C CYS A 240 0.14 -5.55 -33.69
N GLN A 241 -0.46 -6.66 -33.24
CA GLN A 241 -1.91 -6.78 -33.07
C GLN A 241 -2.38 -6.46 -31.65
N ASP A 242 -1.51 -6.68 -30.66
CA ASP A 242 -1.84 -6.53 -29.24
C ASP A 242 -0.70 -5.81 -28.49
N PRO A 243 -0.93 -4.58 -27.99
CA PRO A 243 0.09 -3.82 -27.29
C PRO A 243 0.39 -4.31 -25.87
N ARG A 244 -0.38 -5.26 -25.30
CA ARG A 244 -0.27 -5.64 -23.89
C ARG A 244 1.07 -6.30 -23.52
N GLY A 245 1.76 -6.92 -24.47
CA GLY A 245 3.07 -7.53 -24.26
C GLY A 245 4.26 -6.64 -24.64
N LEU A 246 4.03 -5.38 -24.99
CA LEU A 246 5.10 -4.49 -25.43
C LEU A 246 5.88 -3.91 -24.26
N GLY A 247 7.20 -3.86 -24.42
CA GLY A 247 8.09 -3.20 -23.48
C GLY A 247 7.93 -1.67 -23.51
N PHE A 248 8.49 -1.00 -22.50
CA PHE A 248 8.39 0.44 -22.33
C PHE A 248 8.85 1.25 -23.57
N GLU A 249 9.97 0.88 -24.20
CA GLU A 249 10.48 1.60 -25.38
C GLU A 249 9.61 1.36 -26.64
N GLU A 250 8.97 0.20 -26.75
CA GLU A 250 8.04 -0.10 -27.85
C GLU A 250 6.74 0.68 -27.69
N LEU A 251 6.20 0.75 -26.47
CA LEU A 251 5.04 1.58 -26.14
C LEU A 251 5.32 3.06 -26.42
N LYS A 252 6.51 3.54 -26.06
CA LYS A 252 6.95 4.90 -26.37
C LYS A 252 7.04 5.17 -27.88
N THR A 253 7.54 4.19 -28.64
CA THR A 253 7.58 4.28 -30.11
C THR A 253 6.17 4.36 -30.69
N LEU A 254 5.24 3.57 -30.18
CA LEU A 254 3.83 3.63 -30.56
C LEU A 254 3.19 4.99 -30.25
N GLU A 255 3.44 5.55 -29.07
CA GLU A 255 2.95 6.89 -28.71
C GLU A 255 3.43 7.95 -29.69
N ASP A 256 4.71 7.89 -30.07
CA ASP A 256 5.33 8.84 -31.00
C ASP A 256 4.77 8.65 -32.43
N LEU A 257 4.61 7.41 -32.91
CA LEU A 257 4.00 7.10 -34.22
C LEU A 257 2.54 7.54 -34.31
N ALA A 258 1.76 7.35 -33.23
CA ALA A 258 0.36 7.76 -33.15
C ALA A 258 0.18 9.25 -32.85
N GLY A 259 1.26 10.01 -32.62
CA GLY A 259 1.20 11.44 -32.32
C GLY A 259 0.47 11.75 -31.01
N LEU A 260 0.48 10.83 -30.04
CA LEU A 260 -0.33 10.94 -28.82
C LEU A 260 0.17 12.06 -27.90
N ARG A 261 1.46 12.36 -27.90
CA ARG A 261 2.06 13.39 -27.05
C ARG A 261 1.68 14.81 -27.46
N GLN A 262 1.31 14.98 -28.73
CA GLN A 262 0.83 16.24 -29.29
C GLN A 262 -0.68 16.40 -29.09
N ALA A 263 -1.39 15.35 -28.67
CA ALA A 263 -2.81 15.39 -28.43
C ALA A 263 -3.15 16.45 -27.35
N ARG A 264 -4.10 17.33 -27.69
CA ARG A 264 -4.61 18.38 -26.78
C ARG A 264 -6.10 18.23 -26.64
N VAL A 265 -6.59 18.38 -25.42
CA VAL A 265 -8.03 18.32 -25.12
C VAL A 265 -8.64 19.66 -25.49
N SER A 266 -9.62 19.65 -26.40
CA SER A 266 -10.39 20.86 -26.72
C SER A 266 -11.32 21.23 -25.56
N ALA A 267 -11.71 22.50 -25.47
CA ALA A 267 -12.69 22.95 -24.48
C ALA A 267 -14.02 22.18 -24.59
N GLU A 268 -14.43 21.84 -25.81
CA GLU A 268 -15.65 21.08 -26.08
C GLU A 268 -15.56 19.64 -25.57
N THR A 269 -14.43 18.96 -25.81
CA THR A 269 -14.21 17.60 -25.30
C THR A 269 -14.17 17.59 -23.77
N LEU A 270 -13.51 18.57 -23.16
CA LEU A 270 -13.44 18.69 -21.71
C LEU A 270 -14.82 18.97 -21.09
N ARG A 271 -15.64 19.78 -21.74
CA ARG A 271 -17.03 20.04 -21.32
C ARG A 271 -17.85 18.75 -21.31
N ARG A 272 -17.82 17.99 -22.41
CA ARG A 272 -18.53 16.70 -22.52
C ARG A 272 -18.05 15.69 -21.49
N LEU A 273 -16.75 15.62 -21.22
CA LEU A 273 -16.20 14.77 -20.16
C LEU A 273 -16.75 15.16 -18.78
N ARG A 274 -16.77 16.46 -18.45
CA ARG A 274 -17.32 16.95 -17.18
C ARG A 274 -18.81 16.65 -17.04
N GLU A 275 -19.58 16.85 -18.11
CA GLU A 275 -21.01 16.53 -18.13
C GLU A 275 -21.23 15.04 -17.89
N ALA A 276 -20.49 14.16 -18.57
CA ALA A 276 -20.57 12.72 -18.33
C ALA A 276 -20.18 12.32 -16.90
N LEU A 277 -19.13 12.93 -16.33
CA LEU A 277 -18.71 12.68 -14.95
C LEU A 277 -19.74 13.19 -13.93
N SER A 278 -20.45 14.27 -14.22
CA SER A 278 -21.49 14.81 -13.33
C SER A 278 -22.66 13.83 -13.11
N CYS A 279 -22.91 12.92 -14.07
CA CYS A 279 -23.91 11.87 -13.92
C CYS A 279 -23.59 10.87 -12.80
N PHE A 280 -22.33 10.81 -12.33
CA PHE A 280 -21.92 9.96 -11.21
C PHE A 280 -22.16 10.60 -9.84
N GLU A 281 -22.50 11.90 -9.78
CA GLU A 281 -22.77 12.59 -8.52
C GLU A 281 -24.11 12.12 -7.91
N GLY A 282 -24.13 11.94 -6.58
CA GLY A 282 -25.31 11.48 -5.84
C GLY A 282 -25.26 10.00 -5.49
N THR A 283 -26.45 9.41 -5.29
CA THR A 283 -26.60 8.01 -4.86
C THR A 283 -27.09 7.17 -6.03
N HIS A 284 -26.26 6.24 -6.48
CA HIS A 284 -26.56 5.33 -7.59
C HIS A 284 -26.16 3.89 -7.24
N TYR A 285 -26.71 2.92 -7.97
CA TYR A 285 -26.29 1.53 -7.88
C TYR A 285 -25.11 1.27 -8.83
N PHE A 286 -23.91 1.08 -8.28
CA PHE A 286 -22.66 0.97 -9.03
C PHE A 286 -22.17 -0.47 -9.24
N ALA A 287 -23.04 -1.49 -9.25
CA ALA A 287 -22.61 -2.89 -9.37
C ALA A 287 -21.81 -3.19 -10.64
N ASN A 288 -22.12 -2.53 -11.76
CA ASN A 288 -21.36 -2.67 -13.01
C ASN A 288 -19.93 -2.09 -12.94
N PHE A 289 -19.60 -1.35 -11.88
CA PHE A 289 -18.28 -0.77 -11.64
C PHE A 289 -17.50 -1.51 -10.54
N ALA A 290 -17.99 -2.67 -10.11
CA ALA A 290 -17.31 -3.57 -9.19
C ALA A 290 -17.11 -4.93 -9.86
N ASN A 291 -16.02 -5.62 -9.50
CA ASN A 291 -15.82 -6.99 -9.96
C ASN A 291 -16.83 -7.90 -9.24
N ALA A 292 -17.62 -8.66 -10.02
CA ALA A 292 -18.67 -9.56 -9.53
C ALA A 292 -18.16 -10.72 -8.64
N GLY A 293 -16.85 -10.89 -8.49
CA GLY A 293 -16.22 -11.91 -7.65
C GLY A 293 -16.15 -11.58 -6.15
N LEU A 294 -16.66 -10.43 -5.71
CA LEU A 294 -16.88 -10.12 -4.29
C LEU A 294 -18.39 -10.12 -4.05
N GLY A 295 -18.96 -11.33 -3.97
CA GLY A 295 -20.39 -11.52 -3.75
C GLY A 295 -20.85 -10.80 -2.48
N PHE A 296 -21.92 -10.02 -2.61
CA PHE A 296 -22.92 -9.97 -1.55
C PHE A 296 -23.70 -11.29 -1.65
N GLN A 297 -23.24 -12.30 -0.91
CA GLN A 297 -24.07 -13.39 -0.42
C GLN A 297 -24.10 -13.30 1.10
#